data_AF-A0A519T8N8-F1
#
_entry.id   AF-A0A519T8N8-F1
#
_cell.length_a   1.000
_cell.length_b   1.000
_cell.length_c   1.000
_cell.angle_alpha   90.00
_cell.angle_beta   90.00
_cell.angle_gamma   90.00
#
_symmetry.space_group_name_H-M   'P 1'
#
loop_
_entity.id
_entity.type
_entity.pdbx_description
1 polymer ?
#
loop_
_entity_poly.entity_id
_entity_poly.type
_entity_poly.pdbx_seq_one_letter_code
_entity_poly.pdbx_strand_id
1 'polypeptide(L)'
;MLHAASSPDAAVRVVRYADAVSGRITSCQVNRQQHLFFFHGNLAQAYNFNAFGPLHPPTFYQQLSLEEQNARGLGQYLQLGDSVSKAAGSPVLRVQRGASHSQWVCASPGPT
;
A
#
# COMPACT_ATOMS: atom_id res chain seq x y z
N MET A 1 -5.89 31.41 5.98
CA MET A 1 -5.04 30.70 6.97
C MET A 1 -5.35 29.22 6.92
N LEU A 2 -4.46 28.41 6.37
CA LEU A 2 -4.22 27.04 6.80
C LEU A 2 -2.80 26.73 6.33
N HIS A 3 -1.89 26.69 7.31
CA HIS A 3 -0.51 26.29 7.12
C HIS A 3 -0.51 24.90 6.46
N ALA A 4 0.07 24.82 5.27
CA ALA A 4 0.67 23.57 4.81
C ALA A 4 1.83 23.30 5.77
N ALA A 5 1.54 22.61 6.87
CA ALA A 5 2.56 22.03 7.70
C ALA A 5 3.25 20.98 6.83
N SER A 6 4.41 21.33 6.29
CA SER A 6 5.42 20.38 5.86
C SER A 6 5.59 19.40 7.01
N SER A 7 4.95 18.24 6.90
CA SER A 7 5.00 17.21 7.91
C SER A 7 6.46 16.75 8.03
N PRO A 8 6.94 16.41 9.24
CA PRO A 8 8.27 15.84 9.41
C PRO A 8 8.42 14.65 8.44
N ASP A 9 9.61 14.49 7.89
CA ASP A 9 9.98 13.45 6.91
C ASP A 9 9.64 12.06 7.49
N ALA A 10 8.38 11.63 7.32
CA ALA A 10 7.89 10.41 7.91
C ALA A 10 8.67 9.26 7.28
N ALA A 11 9.21 8.36 8.10
CA ALA A 11 9.94 7.22 7.57
C ALA A 11 9.00 6.39 6.71
N VAL A 12 9.23 6.39 5.39
CA VAL A 12 8.41 5.67 4.44
C VAL A 12 8.84 4.21 4.40
N ARG A 13 7.98 3.32 4.89
CA ARG A 13 8.15 1.88 4.74
C ARG A 13 7.41 1.41 3.50
N VAL A 14 8.17 1.03 2.46
CA VAL A 14 7.62 0.29 1.33
C VAL A 14 7.38 -1.15 1.77
N VAL A 15 6.12 -1.57 1.83
CA VAL A 15 5.76 -2.92 2.23
C VAL A 15 6.04 -3.88 1.07
N ARG A 16 6.84 -4.91 1.31
CA ARG A 16 7.21 -5.95 0.34
C ARG A 16 6.90 -7.35 0.87
N TYR A 17 7.31 -8.37 0.11
CA TYR A 17 7.14 -9.77 0.46
C TYR A 17 7.66 -10.11 1.88
N ALA A 18 8.85 -9.65 2.24
CA ALA A 18 9.46 -9.93 3.55
C ALA A 18 8.77 -9.22 4.73
N ASP A 19 7.98 -8.18 4.47
CA ASP A 19 7.41 -7.34 5.52
C ASP A 19 6.09 -7.90 6.05
N ALA A 20 5.93 -7.91 7.37
CA ALA A 20 4.61 -8.00 8.00
C ALA A 20 4.00 -6.60 8.16
N VAL A 21 2.69 -6.50 8.00
CA VAL A 21 1.93 -5.27 8.25
C VAL A 21 0.52 -5.62 8.72
N SER A 22 0.03 -4.91 9.72
CA SER A 22 -1.35 -5.00 10.17
C SER A 22 -1.76 -3.66 10.78
N GLY A 23 -2.89 -3.11 10.36
CA GLY A 23 -3.35 -1.83 10.88
C GLY A 23 -4.59 -1.30 10.18
N ARG A 24 -5.24 -0.33 10.83
CA ARG A 24 -6.36 0.41 10.26
C ARG A 24 -5.88 1.76 9.75
N ILE A 25 -6.21 2.08 8.49
CA ILE A 25 -5.84 3.34 7.86
C ILE A 25 -6.60 4.48 8.53
N THR A 26 -5.85 5.44 9.05
CA THR A 26 -6.41 6.65 9.70
C THR A 26 -6.08 7.92 8.95
N SER A 27 -5.02 7.92 8.13
CA SER A 27 -4.66 9.06 7.27
C SER A 27 -4.00 8.57 5.98
N CYS A 28 -4.09 9.40 4.94
CA CYS A 28 -3.47 9.18 3.64
C CYS A 28 -2.86 10.50 3.15
N GLN A 29 -1.67 10.44 2.59
CA GLN A 29 -1.03 11.55 1.87
C GLN A 29 -0.61 11.07 0.49
N VAL A 30 -0.65 11.97 -0.50
CA VAL A 30 -0.16 11.70 -1.85
C VAL A 30 1.09 12.53 -2.08
N ASN A 31 2.20 11.87 -2.37
CA ASN A 31 3.48 12.52 -2.70
C ASN A 31 4.00 11.99 -4.02
N ARG A 32 4.10 12.85 -5.05
CA ARG A 32 4.61 12.48 -6.39
C ARG A 32 4.04 11.13 -6.89
N GLN A 33 2.70 11.00 -6.86
CA GLN A 33 1.93 9.81 -7.24
C GLN A 33 2.01 8.59 -6.29
N GLN A 34 2.79 8.66 -5.21
CA GLN A 34 2.82 7.61 -4.18
C GLN A 34 1.75 7.87 -3.13
N HIS A 35 0.94 6.85 -2.84
CA HIS A 35 -0.01 6.90 -1.73
C HIS A 35 0.68 6.41 -0.45
N LEU A 36 0.73 7.29 0.54
CA LEU A 36 1.37 7.08 1.84
C LEU A 36 0.29 6.97 2.90
N PHE A 37 0.20 5.82 3.55
CA PHE A 37 -0.84 5.53 4.53
C PHE A 37 -0.29 5.51 5.94
N PHE A 38 -1.11 5.94 6.88
CA PHE A 38 -0.75 6.00 8.30
C PHE A 38 -1.78 5.23 9.10
N PHE A 39 -1.33 4.54 10.14
CA PHE A 39 -2.18 3.76 11.03
C PHE A 39 -2.29 4.40 12.40
N HIS A 40 -3.44 4.19 13.06
CA HIS A 40 -3.66 4.54 14.47
C HIS A 40 -3.33 6.00 14.84
N GLY A 41 -3.40 6.93 13.89
CA GLY A 41 -3.02 8.33 14.09
C GLY A 41 -1.52 8.58 14.22
N ASN A 42 -0.67 7.56 14.06
CA ASN A 42 0.78 7.70 14.06
C ASN A 42 1.24 8.29 12.71
N LEU A 43 1.65 9.56 12.73
CA LEU A 43 2.16 10.26 11.55
C LEU A 43 3.68 10.14 11.37
N ALA A 44 4.39 9.44 12.25
CA ALA A 44 5.84 9.28 12.17
C ALA A 44 6.28 8.17 11.20
N GLN A 45 5.42 7.18 10.93
CA GLN A 45 5.70 6.09 10.00
C GLN A 45 4.61 6.00 8.93
N ALA A 46 5.02 6.16 7.68
CA ALA A 46 4.17 5.99 6.52
C ALA A 46 4.36 4.61 5.91
N TYR A 47 3.28 4.05 5.36
CA TYR A 47 3.27 2.77 4.66
C TYR A 47 2.95 3.00 3.19
N ASN A 48 3.79 2.49 2.31
CA ASN A 48 3.59 2.51 0.87
C ASN A 48 3.30 1.09 0.37
N PHE A 49 2.24 0.95 -0.43
CA PHE A 49 1.73 -0.33 -0.93
C PHE A 49 1.89 -0.51 -2.45
N ASN A 50 2.78 0.26 -3.10
CA ASN A 50 2.95 0.21 -4.55
C ASN A 50 3.45 -1.15 -5.08
N ALA A 51 4.03 -1.99 -4.21
CA ALA A 51 4.43 -3.35 -4.58
C ALA A 51 3.25 -4.32 -4.77
N PHE A 52 2.01 -3.91 -4.42
CA PHE A 52 0.84 -4.76 -4.47
C PHE A 52 -0.07 -4.40 -5.65
N GLY A 53 -0.28 -5.38 -6.52
CA GLY A 53 -1.22 -5.34 -7.64
C GLY A 53 -2.41 -6.28 -7.43
N PRO A 54 -3.36 -6.31 -8.37
CA PRO A 54 -4.50 -7.22 -8.32
C PRO A 54 -4.05 -8.68 -8.28
N LEU A 55 -4.79 -9.55 -7.58
CA LEU A 55 -4.50 -10.99 -7.46
C LEU A 55 -4.37 -11.70 -8.82
N HIS A 56 -5.19 -11.30 -9.79
CA HIS A 56 -5.15 -11.77 -11.17
C HIS A 56 -4.86 -10.58 -12.08
N PRO A 57 -3.57 -10.17 -12.19
CA PRO A 57 -3.22 -9.09 -13.09
C PRO A 57 -3.41 -9.59 -14.53
N PRO A 58 -4.04 -8.80 -15.41
CA PRO A 58 -4.13 -9.16 -16.81
C PRO A 58 -2.72 -9.26 -17.42
N THR A 59 -2.54 -10.05 -18.48
CA THR A 59 -1.22 -10.38 -19.05
C THR A 59 -0.39 -9.14 -19.46
N PHE A 60 -1.07 -8.05 -19.85
CA PHE A 60 -0.41 -6.78 -20.19
C PHE A 60 0.13 -6.03 -18.97
N TYR A 61 -0.25 -6.38 -17.75
CA TYR A 61 0.13 -5.66 -16.53
C TYR A 61 1.65 -5.63 -16.31
N GLN A 62 2.35 -6.70 -16.71
CA GLN A 62 3.83 -6.77 -16.67
C GLN A 62 4.50 -5.93 -17.76
N GLN A 63 3.76 -5.57 -18.81
CA GLN A 63 4.24 -4.72 -19.91
C GLN A 63 4.03 -3.23 -19.63
N LEU A 64 3.23 -2.90 -18.62
CA LEU A 64 3.02 -1.52 -18.17
C LEU A 64 4.30 -0.94 -17.60
N SER A 65 4.51 0.36 -17.81
CA SER A 65 5.55 1.10 -17.09
C SER A 65 5.31 1.06 -15.58
N LEU A 66 6.36 1.30 -14.79
CA LEU A 66 6.23 1.35 -13.33
C LEU A 66 5.19 2.41 -12.88
N GLU A 67 5.09 3.52 -13.61
CA GLU A 67 4.08 4.56 -13.37
C GLU A 67 2.67 4.01 -13.56
N GLU A 68 2.40 3.33 -14.67
CA GLU A 68 1.09 2.75 -14.97
C GLU A 68 0.73 1.60 -14.01
N GLN A 69 1.71 0.81 -13.59
CA GLN A 69 1.52 -0.21 -12.57
C GLN A 69 1.14 0.42 -11.23
N ASN A 70 1.85 1.48 -10.81
CA ASN A 70 1.52 2.23 -9.59
C ASN A 70 0.13 2.87 -9.68
N ALA A 71 -0.23 3.40 -10.85
CA ALA A 71 -1.54 3.98 -11.12
C ALA A 71 -2.68 2.94 -11.09
N ARG A 72 -2.37 1.65 -11.13
CA ARG A 72 -3.34 0.56 -11.01
C ARG A 72 -3.07 -0.31 -9.79
N GLY A 73 -2.16 0.13 -8.92
CA GLY A 73 -1.73 -0.59 -7.72
C GLY A 73 -2.70 -0.38 -6.57
N LEU A 74 -2.54 -1.19 -5.53
CA LEU A 74 -3.39 -1.19 -4.34
C LEU A 74 -3.61 0.20 -3.75
N GLY A 75 -2.57 1.05 -3.76
CA GLY A 75 -2.63 2.39 -3.18
C GLY A 75 -3.85 3.20 -3.65
N GLN A 76 -4.24 3.10 -4.92
CA GLN A 76 -5.37 3.88 -5.45
C GLN A 76 -6.75 3.45 -4.93
N TYR A 77 -6.85 2.23 -4.42
CA TYR A 77 -8.12 1.62 -3.99
C TYR A 77 -8.34 1.67 -2.49
N LEU A 78 -7.27 1.94 -1.71
CA LEU A 78 -7.33 2.07 -0.26
C LEU A 78 -8.04 3.35 0.17
N GLN A 79 -8.82 3.25 1.24
CA GLN A 79 -9.59 4.35 1.82
C GLN A 79 -9.34 4.46 3.32
N LEU A 80 -9.65 5.64 3.87
CA LEU A 80 -9.64 5.84 5.32
C LEU A 80 -10.63 4.88 5.98
N GLY A 81 -10.18 4.22 7.03
CA GLY A 81 -10.96 3.24 7.78
C GLY A 81 -10.80 1.79 7.31
N ASP A 82 -10.17 1.55 6.15
CA ASP A 82 -9.81 0.19 5.72
C ASP A 82 -8.82 -0.44 6.70
N SER A 83 -8.95 -1.73 6.92
CA SER A 83 -7.98 -2.53 7.67
C SER A 83 -7.15 -3.35 6.71
N VAL A 84 -5.82 -3.26 6.82
CA VAL A 84 -4.87 -4.02 6.01
C VAL A 84 -4.16 -5.04 6.88
N SER A 85 -3.92 -6.23 6.34
CA SER A 85 -3.16 -7.28 7.02
C SER A 85 -2.36 -8.14 6.05
N LYS A 86 -1.13 -8.47 6.44
CA LYS A 86 -0.21 -9.33 5.72
C LYS A 86 0.85 -9.87 6.68
N ALA A 87 1.14 -11.16 6.57
CA ALA A 87 2.28 -11.78 7.25
C ALA A 87 3.59 -11.58 6.48
N ALA A 88 4.72 -11.55 7.20
CA ALA A 88 6.03 -11.64 6.58
C ALA A 88 6.14 -12.94 5.76
N GLY A 89 6.73 -12.88 4.57
CA GLY A 89 6.84 -14.04 3.66
C GLY A 89 5.54 -14.45 2.96
N SER A 90 4.41 -13.77 3.20
CA SER A 90 3.21 -13.93 2.38
C SER A 90 3.32 -13.02 1.15
N PRO A 91 2.97 -13.48 -0.08
CA PRO A 91 2.78 -12.58 -1.21
C PRO A 91 1.42 -11.87 -1.17
N VAL A 92 0.48 -12.35 -0.35
CA VAL A 92 -0.89 -11.84 -0.28
C VAL A 92 -1.05 -10.82 0.85
N LEU A 93 -1.60 -9.66 0.50
CA LEU A 93 -2.12 -8.64 1.41
C LEU A 93 -3.65 -8.64 1.35
N ARG A 94 -4.29 -8.62 2.52
CA ARG A 94 -5.75 -8.56 2.66
C ARG A 94 -6.18 -7.16 3.07
N VAL A 95 -7.21 -6.65 2.41
CA VAL A 95 -7.87 -5.39 2.76
C VAL A 95 -9.30 -5.71 3.17
N GLN A 96 -9.73 -5.17 4.30
CA GLN A 96 -11.09 -5.26 4.80
C GLN A 96 -11.71 -3.86 4.86
N ARG A 97 -12.90 -3.72 4.26
CA ARG A 97 -13.74 -2.52 4.32
C ARG A 97 -15.13 -2.91 4.80
N GLY A 98 -15.42 -2.66 6.08
CA GLY A 98 -16.64 -3.18 6.71
C GLY A 98 -16.69 -4.71 6.64
N ALA A 99 -17.71 -5.26 5.97
CA ALA A 99 -17.86 -6.69 5.72
C ALA A 99 -17.18 -7.18 4.43
N SER A 100 -16.70 -6.27 3.57
CA SER A 100 -16.08 -6.62 2.30
C SER A 100 -14.59 -6.92 2.47
N HIS A 101 -14.11 -7.95 1.78
CA HIS A 101 -12.71 -8.34 1.76
C HIS A 101 -12.16 -8.36 0.33
N SER A 102 -10.94 -7.87 0.15
CA SER A 102 -10.19 -7.99 -1.11
C SER A 102 -8.75 -8.45 -0.87
N GLN A 103 -8.15 -9.04 -1.90
CA GLN A 103 -6.79 -9.57 -1.85
C GLN A 103 -5.95 -8.96 -2.95
N TRP A 104 -4.70 -8.64 -2.59
CA TRP A 104 -3.72 -8.00 -3.44
C TRP A 104 -2.40 -8.72 -3.30
N VAL A 105 -1.62 -8.80 -4.37
CA VAL A 105 -0.40 -9.61 -4.40
C VAL A 105 0.82 -8.80 -4.77
N CYS A 106 1.94 -9.13 -4.13
CA CYS A 106 3.26 -8.68 -4.54
C CYS A 106 4.08 -9.87 -5.06
N ALA A 107 5.10 -9.59 -5.86
CA ALA A 107 6.06 -10.61 -6.28
C ALA A 107 6.77 -11.23 -5.06
N SER A 108 6.88 -12.55 -5.03
CA SER A 108 7.85 -13.23 -4.17
C SER A 108 9.25 -13.07 -4.77
N PRO A 109 10.31 -12.97 -3.96
CA PRO A 109 11.65 -13.19 -4.49
C PRO A 109 11.66 -14.58 -5.12
N GLY A 110 12.02 -14.68 -6.41
CA GLY A 110 12.15 -15.96 -7.09
C GLY A 110 13.21 -16.84 -6.39
N PRO A 111 13.25 -18.14 -6.67
CA PRO A 111 14.37 -18.96 -6.22
C PRO A 111 15.66 -18.36 -6.79
N THR A 112 16.54 -17.92 -5.90
CA THR A 112 17.94 -17.57 -6.22
C THR A 112 18.70 -18.78 -6.73
#